data_AF-A0A328TW82-F1
#
_entry.id   AF-A0A328TW82-F1
#
_cell.length_a   1.000
_cell.length_b   1.000
_cell.length_c   1.000
_cell.angle_alpha   90.00
_cell.angle_beta   90.00
_cell.angle_gamma   90.00
#
_symmetry.space_group_name_H-M   'P 1'
#
loop_
_entity.id
_entity.type
_entity.pdbx_description
1 polymer ?
#
loop_
_entity_poly.entity_id
_entity_poly.type
_entity_poly.pdbx_seq_one_letter_code
_entity_poly.pdbx_strand_id
1 'polypeptide(L)'
;MDEAEADVLAYFGGVKIIGATAHYVNDNLDEGPIIMQDVIHVDHIYTAEDMMHAGRDVEKNALCAELCTLLGAGAVGICSQQPHHHSVVGCCCFI
;
A
#
# COMPACT_ATOMS: atom_id res chain seq x y z
N MET A 1 -5.07 -1.95 -12.37
CA MET A 1 -4.84 -3.38 -12.09
C MET A 1 -5.60 -3.71 -10.83
N ASP A 2 -6.27 -4.86 -10.77
CA ASP A 2 -6.71 -5.37 -9.47
C ASP A 2 -5.47 -5.67 -8.64
N GLU A 3 -5.42 -5.24 -7.37
CA GLU A 3 -4.24 -5.36 -6.49
C GLU A 3 -3.74 -6.81 -6.37
N ALA A 4 -4.67 -7.76 -6.43
CA ALA A 4 -4.39 -9.19 -6.48
C ALA A 4 -3.51 -9.64 -7.65
N GLU A 5 -3.55 -8.95 -8.80
CA GLU A 5 -2.74 -9.33 -9.97
C GLU A 5 -1.25 -9.00 -9.76
N ALA A 6 -0.93 -7.94 -9.03
CA ALA A 6 0.46 -7.53 -8.80
C ALA A 6 1.23 -8.62 -8.03
N ASP A 7 0.68 -9.13 -6.93
CA ASP A 7 1.33 -10.17 -6.13
C ASP A 7 1.52 -11.48 -6.90
N VAL A 8 0.55 -11.83 -7.76
CA VAL A 8 0.65 -13.01 -8.63
C VAL A 8 1.75 -12.83 -9.67
N LEU A 9 1.88 -11.65 -10.26
CA LEU A 9 3.00 -11.31 -11.16
C LEU A 9 4.35 -11.39 -10.42
N ALA A 10 4.42 -10.97 -9.16
CA ALA A 10 5.61 -11.10 -8.32
C ALA A 10 6.03 -12.56 -8.13
N TYR A 11 5.06 -13.43 -7.84
CA TYR A 11 5.30 -14.86 -7.67
C TYR A 11 5.94 -15.46 -8.91
N PHE A 12 5.35 -15.19 -10.08
CA PHE A 12 5.91 -15.65 -11.36
C PHE A 12 7.25 -14.99 -11.69
N GLY A 13 7.46 -13.74 -11.29
CA GLY A 13 8.72 -13.01 -11.42
C GLY A 13 9.82 -13.50 -10.47
N GLY A 14 9.48 -14.33 -9.48
CA GLY A 14 10.44 -14.91 -8.54
C GLY A 14 11.06 -13.88 -7.59
N VAL A 15 10.37 -12.77 -7.31
CA VAL A 15 10.86 -11.73 -6.40
C VAL A 15 11.11 -12.29 -5.00
N LYS A 16 11.91 -11.56 -4.22
CA LYS A 16 12.29 -11.94 -2.85
C LYS A 16 11.89 -10.90 -1.81
N ILE A 17 11.33 -9.80 -2.29
CA ILE A 17 10.81 -8.70 -1.49
C ILE A 17 9.52 -8.27 -2.19
N ILE A 18 8.48 -8.04 -1.41
CA ILE A 18 7.28 -7.31 -1.85
C ILE A 18 7.06 -6.16 -0.87
N GLY A 19 6.37 -5.11 -1.30
CA GLY A 19 6.13 -3.96 -0.44
C GLY A 19 4.91 -3.17 -0.81
N ALA A 20 4.57 -2.23 0.05
CA ALA A 20 3.49 -1.28 -0.20
C ALA A 20 3.97 0.15 0.06
N THR A 21 3.40 1.08 -0.69
CA THR A 21 3.67 2.51 -0.56
C THR A 21 2.37 3.26 -0.30
N ALA A 22 2.32 3.99 0.80
CA ALA A 22 1.27 4.95 1.10
C ALA A 22 1.65 6.32 0.55
N HIS A 23 0.73 6.96 -0.18
CA HIS A 23 0.92 8.26 -0.80
C HIS A 23 -0.34 9.14 -0.65
N TYR A 24 -0.21 10.46 -0.81
CA TYR A 24 -1.39 11.32 -0.90
C TYR A 24 -2.07 11.18 -2.27
N VAL A 25 -3.39 10.98 -2.31
CA VAL A 25 -4.14 10.89 -3.56
C VAL A 25 -4.23 12.28 -4.20
N ASN A 26 -3.64 12.45 -5.38
CA ASN A 26 -3.82 13.65 -6.20
C ASN A 26 -4.53 13.29 -7.53
N ASP A 27 -4.64 14.24 -8.47
CA ASP A 27 -5.29 14.01 -9.77
C ASP A 27 -4.54 13.02 -10.67
N ASN A 28 -3.28 12.70 -10.33
CA ASN A 28 -2.44 11.74 -11.01
C ASN A 28 -2.37 10.46 -10.17
N LEU A 29 -2.93 9.37 -10.72
CA LEU A 29 -2.92 8.06 -10.06
C LEU A 29 -1.46 7.64 -9.74
N ASP A 30 -1.18 7.35 -8.47
CA ASP A 30 0.11 6.89 -7.94
C ASP A 30 1.28 7.89 -7.95
N GLU A 31 1.04 9.17 -8.25
CA GLU A 31 2.08 10.22 -8.24
C GLU A 31 1.99 11.15 -7.01
N GLY A 32 1.25 10.73 -5.99
CA GLY A 32 1.23 11.37 -4.69
C GLY A 32 2.61 11.44 -4.04
N PRO A 33 2.92 12.50 -3.26
CA PRO A 33 4.07 12.46 -2.36
C PRO A 33 4.00 11.21 -1.46
N ILE A 34 5.09 10.45 -1.42
CA ILE A 34 5.21 9.25 -0.59
C ILE A 34 5.22 9.66 0.88
N ILE A 35 4.39 8.98 1.67
CA ILE A 35 4.23 9.21 3.10
C ILE A 35 4.92 8.10 3.89
N MET A 36 4.65 6.84 3.53
CA MET A 36 5.19 5.66 4.16
C MET A 36 5.44 4.56 3.14
N GLN A 37 6.45 3.73 3.39
CA GLN A 37 6.69 2.49 2.67
C GLN A 37 7.01 1.38 3.66
N ASP A 38 6.51 0.19 3.37
CA ASP A 38 6.85 -1.02 4.13
C ASP A 38 7.13 -2.18 3.17
N VAL A 39 7.97 -3.10 3.63
CA VAL A 39 8.44 -4.23 2.83
C VAL A 39 8.49 -5.49 3.66
N ILE A 40 8.26 -6.62 3.02
CA ILE A 40 8.47 -7.94 3.61
C ILE A 40 9.34 -8.80 2.71
N HIS A 41 10.09 -9.70 3.34
CA HIS A 41 10.87 -10.69 2.62
C HIS A 41 9.99 -11.89 2.32
N VAL A 42 10.08 -12.38 1.10
CA VAL A 42 9.40 -13.59 0.63
C VAL A 42 10.43 -14.55 0.06
N ASP A 43 10.21 -15.84 0.25
CA ASP A 43 11.07 -16.87 -0.29
C ASP A 43 10.31 -17.79 -1.26
N HIS A 44 10.94 -18.89 -1.67
CA HIS A 44 10.39 -19.81 -2.66
C HIS A 44 9.35 -20.78 -2.08
N ILE A 45 9.10 -20.76 -0.77
CA ILE A 45 8.08 -21.60 -0.13
C ILE A 45 6.69 -20.95 -0.22
N TYR A 46 6.64 -19.64 -0.49
CA TYR A 46 5.40 -18.89 -0.66
C TYR A 46 4.69 -19.35 -1.93
N THR A 47 3.39 -19.61 -1.82
CA THR A 47 2.51 -19.74 -2.99
C THR A 47 2.06 -18.37 -3.49
N ALA A 48 1.47 -18.31 -4.69
CA ALA A 48 0.86 -17.07 -5.20
C ALA A 48 -0.23 -16.53 -4.25
N GLU A 49 -1.01 -17.42 -3.63
CA GLU A 49 -2.03 -17.05 -2.65
C GLU A 49 -1.40 -16.50 -1.36
N ASP A 50 -0.29 -17.09 -0.90
CA ASP A 50 0.46 -16.57 0.26
C ASP A 50 1.01 -15.17 -0.03
N MET A 51 1.52 -14.93 -1.24
CA MET A 51 1.99 -13.61 -1.66
C MET A 51 0.86 -12.59 -1.71
N MET A 52 -0.32 -12.95 -2.21
CA MET A 52 -1.50 -12.06 -2.18
C MET A 52 -1.94 -11.70 -0.76
N HIS A 53 -1.93 -12.67 0.16
CA HIS A 53 -2.25 -12.39 1.57
C HIS A 53 -1.20 -11.49 2.20
N ALA A 54 0.07 -11.76 1.94
CA ALA A 54 1.18 -11.00 2.50
C ALA A 54 1.24 -9.56 1.94
N GLY A 55 0.93 -9.37 0.66
CA GLY A 55 0.75 -8.05 0.02
C GLY A 55 -0.35 -7.24 0.71
N ARG A 56 -1.52 -7.85 0.92
CA ARG A 56 -2.64 -7.20 1.63
C ARG A 56 -2.29 -6.78 3.05
N ASP A 57 -1.47 -7.55 3.74
CA ASP A 57 -1.08 -7.24 5.12
C ASP A 57 -0.01 -6.15 5.16
N VAL A 58 0.94 -6.12 4.21
CA VAL A 58 1.94 -5.04 4.12
C VAL A 58 1.28 -3.71 3.73
N GLU A 59 0.26 -3.72 2.87
CA GLU A 59 -0.57 -2.54 2.56
C GLU A 59 -1.31 -2.01 3.78
N LYS A 60 -1.99 -2.89 4.51
CA LYS A 60 -2.68 -2.50 5.75
C LYS A 60 -1.71 -1.93 6.76
N ASN A 61 -0.53 -2.52 6.92
CA ASN A 61 0.48 -2.03 7.86
C ASN A 61 0.98 -0.64 7.46
N ALA A 62 1.35 -0.45 6.18
CA ALA A 62 1.78 0.85 5.66
C ALA A 62 0.69 1.92 5.82
N LEU A 63 -0.57 1.58 5.55
CA LEU A 63 -1.68 2.52 5.72
C LEU A 63 -2.00 2.80 7.19
N CYS A 64 -2.00 1.77 8.05
CA CYS A 64 -2.37 1.90 9.46
C CYS A 64 -1.31 2.62 10.29
N ALA A 65 -0.03 2.37 10.03
CA ALA A 65 1.06 3.05 10.72
C ALA A 65 1.05 4.57 10.40
N GLU A 66 0.65 4.94 9.17
CA GLU A 66 0.46 6.34 8.82
C GLU A 66 -0.82 6.94 9.42
N LEU A 67 -1.95 6.23 9.30
CA LEU A 67 -3.21 6.67 9.91
C LEU A 67 -3.05 6.93 11.40
N CYS A 68 -2.34 6.06 12.13
CA CYS A 68 -2.07 6.22 13.54
C CYS A 68 -1.25 7.49 13.84
N THR A 69 -0.24 7.77 13.01
CA THR A 69 0.61 8.97 13.13
C THR A 69 -0.17 10.25 12.85
N LEU A 70 -0.98 10.27 11.78
CA LEU A 70 -1.76 11.43 11.37
C LEU A 70 -2.94 11.72 12.32
N LEU A 71 -3.58 10.68 12.88
CA LEU A 71 -4.62 10.85 13.91
C LEU A 71 -4.03 11.41 15.22
N GLY A 72 -2.84 10.96 15.62
CA GLY A 72 -2.12 11.52 16.78
C GLY A 72 -1.71 12.99 16.59
N ALA A 73 -1.41 13.38 15.34
CA ALA A 73 -1.05 14.75 14.97
C ALA A 73 -2.25 15.66 14.63
N GLY A 74 -3.48 15.12 14.55
CA GLY A 74 -4.69 15.86 14.18
C GLY A 74 -4.78 16.25 12.69
N ALA A 75 -4.10 15.52 11.81
CA ALA A 75 -3.86 15.93 10.42
C ALA A 75 -4.75 15.25 9.35
N VAL A 76 -5.59 14.25 9.70
CA VAL A 76 -6.44 13.54 8.71
C VAL A 76 -7.88 13.32 9.21
N GLY A 77 -8.85 13.48 8.30
CA GLY A 77 -10.25 13.09 8.47
C GLY A 77 -10.69 12.09 7.40
N ILE A 78 -11.37 11.01 7.80
CA ILE A 78 -11.97 10.02 6.88
C ILE A 78 -13.25 10.64 6.32
N CYS A 79 -13.34 10.90 5.02
CA CYS A 79 -14.45 11.64 4.41
C CYS A 79 -15.22 10.80 3.40
N SER A 80 -16.55 10.71 3.54
CA SER A 80 -17.46 10.03 2.60
C SER A 80 -17.86 10.86 1.38
N GLN A 81 -17.51 12.16 1.33
CA GLN A 81 -17.78 13.07 0.21
C GLN A 81 -16.73 14.21 0.16
N GLN A 82 -15.85 14.19 -0.85
CA GLN A 82 -14.77 15.17 -1.16
C GLN A 82 -15.20 16.65 -1.14
N PRO A 83 -14.31 17.68 -0.92
CA PRO A 83 -13.09 17.88 -1.73
C PRO A 83 -11.94 18.69 -1.08
N HIS A 84 -10.82 18.06 -0.69
CA HIS A 84 -9.49 18.69 -0.68
C HIS A 84 -8.42 17.60 -0.93
N HIS A 85 -7.74 17.64 -2.07
CA HIS A 85 -6.90 16.56 -2.66
C HIS A 85 -5.61 16.19 -1.88
N HIS A 86 -5.46 16.59 -0.61
CA HIS A 86 -4.21 16.41 0.15
C HIS A 86 -4.43 15.70 1.49
N SER A 87 -5.66 15.29 1.79
CA SER A 87 -6.04 14.64 3.05
C SER A 87 -6.46 13.19 2.88
N VAL A 88 -6.47 12.66 1.65
CA VAL A 88 -6.78 11.26 1.35
C VAL A 88 -5.48 10.52 1.08
N VAL A 89 -5.28 9.40 1.78
CA VAL A 89 -4.11 8.53 1.61
C VAL A 89 -4.53 7.31 0.78
N GLY A 90 -3.82 7.07 -0.32
CA GLY A 90 -3.88 5.86 -1.12
C GLY A 90 -2.74 4.91 -0.74
N CYS A 91 -2.92 3.63 -0.99
CA CYS A 91 -1.89 2.61 -0.79
C CYS A 91 -1.82 1.74 -2.05
N CYS A 92 -0.61 1.42 -2.50
CA CYS A 92 -0.41 0.50 -3.62
C CYS A 92 0.70 -0.50 -3.29
N CYS A 93 0.43 -1.78 -3.53
CA CYS A 93 1.44 -2.84 -3.62
C CYS A 93 2.42 -2.60 -4.78
N PHE A 94 3.72 -2.70 -4.50
CA PHE A 94 4.80 -2.78 -5.47
C PHE A 94 5.58 -4.09 -5.31
N ILE A 95 6.03 -4.60 -6.44
CA ILE A 95 6.79 -5.86 -6.60
C ILE A 95 8.16 -5.61 -7.22
#